data_AF-A0A519TG38-F1
#
_entry.id   AF-A0A519TG38-F1
#
_cell.length_a   1.000
_cell.length_b   1.000
_cell.length_c   1.000
_cell.angle_alpha   90.00
_cell.angle_beta   90.00
_cell.angle_gamma   90.00
#
_symmetry.space_group_name_H-M   'P 1'
#
loop_
_entity.id
_entity.type
_entity.pdbx_description
1 polymer ?
#
loop_
_entity_poly.entity_id
_entity_poly.type
_entity_poly.pdbx_seq_one_letter_code
_entity_poly.pdbx_strand_id
1 'polypeptide(L)'
;MSKSKALLEFEYCIAKTRLHMTVTITDFTDPFFKTDAGQSQMNLYKVMFDAGTTPILRTYPSKNKKFDKSFIAMPEKVNYVSFEGLYKNRFFVHIVIDGDRFKLATDVDTFLADYIEAFNF
;
A
#
# COMPACT_ATOMS: atom_id res chain seq x y z
N MET A 1 18.47 -10.19 -16.08
CA MET A 1 17.21 -10.61 -15.44
C MET A 1 17.20 -10.02 -14.03
N SER A 2 16.44 -8.94 -13.79
CA SER A 2 16.31 -8.36 -12.45
C SER A 2 15.25 -9.15 -11.66
N LYS A 3 15.66 -9.76 -10.54
CA LYS A 3 14.82 -10.23 -9.44
C LYS A 3 15.04 -9.19 -8.32
N SER A 4 14.05 -8.64 -7.62
CA SER A 4 12.67 -9.06 -7.45
C SER A 4 11.84 -7.90 -6.89
N LYS A 5 10.65 -7.66 -7.46
CA LYS A 5 9.57 -7.13 -6.63
C LYS A 5 9.13 -8.25 -5.69
N ALA A 6 9.10 -7.98 -4.39
CA ALA A 6 8.50 -8.91 -3.44
C ALA A 6 6.98 -8.67 -3.49
N LEU A 7 6.28 -9.59 -4.16
CA LEU A 7 4.84 -9.63 -4.20
C LEU A 7 4.38 -10.76 -3.28
N LEU A 8 3.61 -10.40 -2.27
CA LEU A 8 2.91 -11.33 -1.39
C LEU A 8 1.42 -11.18 -1.65
N GLU A 9 0.77 -12.28 -2.00
CA GLU A 9 -0.67 -12.36 -2.25
C GLU A 9 -1.25 -13.41 -1.32
N PHE A 10 -2.40 -13.10 -0.72
CA PHE A 10 -3.13 -14.09 0.05
C PHE A 10 -4.61 -13.77 0.12
N GLU A 11 -5.37 -14.84 0.25
CA GLU A 11 -6.81 -14.77 0.43
C GLU A 11 -7.15 -14.84 1.91
N TYR A 12 -8.09 -14.01 2.34
CA TYR A 12 -8.56 -13.98 3.71
C TYR A 12 -10.08 -14.05 3.74
N CYS A 13 -10.63 -14.62 4.80
CA CYS A 13 -12.06 -14.77 4.99
C CYS A 13 -12.54 -13.78 6.04
N ILE A 14 -13.59 -13.03 5.71
CA ILE A 14 -14.32 -12.25 6.71
C ILE A 14 -15.79 -12.50 6.50
N ALA A 15 -16.48 -12.94 7.57
CA ALA A 15 -17.91 -13.28 7.64
C ALA A 15 -18.64 -13.38 6.28
N LYS A 16 -18.71 -14.60 5.73
CA LYS A 16 -19.42 -14.98 4.50
C LYS A 16 -18.82 -14.47 3.17
N THR A 17 -17.68 -13.79 3.16
CA THR A 17 -16.96 -13.44 1.92
C THR A 17 -15.50 -13.88 1.96
N ARG A 18 -14.99 -14.30 0.80
CA ARG A 18 -13.56 -14.53 0.54
C ARG A 18 -13.05 -13.31 -0.20
N LEU A 19 -12.01 -12.68 0.34
CA LEU A 19 -11.44 -11.44 -0.17
C LEU A 19 -9.94 -11.64 -0.41
N HIS A 20 -9.36 -10.78 -1.24
CA HIS A 20 -7.96 -10.84 -1.62
C HIS A 20 -7.23 -9.61 -1.11
N MET A 21 -6.03 -9.82 -0.56
CA MET A 21 -5.10 -8.76 -0.24
C MET A 21 -3.78 -9.00 -1.00
N THR A 22 -3.33 -7.96 -1.68
CA THR A 22 -2.04 -7.95 -2.38
C THR A 22 -1.11 -6.95 -1.70
N VAL A 23 0.05 -7.43 -1.26
CA VAL A 23 1.12 -6.62 -0.68
C VAL A 23 2.29 -6.57 -1.65
N THR A 24 2.60 -5.38 -2.15
CA THR A 24 3.76 -5.12 -3.00
C THR A 24 4.78 -4.29 -2.23
N ILE A 25 6.00 -4.81 -2.09
CA ILE A 25 7.12 -4.06 -1.52
C ILE A 25 8.14 -3.81 -2.62
N THR A 26 8.39 -2.54 -2.90
CA THR A 26 9.35 -2.07 -3.88
C THR A 26 10.54 -1.44 -3.16
N ASP A 27 11.72 -2.03 -3.33
CA ASP A 27 12.97 -1.46 -2.82
C ASP A 27 13.60 -0.54 -3.87
N PHE A 28 13.65 0.76 -3.58
CA PHE A 28 14.27 1.74 -4.49
C PHE A 28 15.79 1.58 -4.65
N THR A 29 16.42 0.67 -3.92
CA THR A 29 17.83 0.32 -4.14
C THR A 29 18.02 -0.74 -5.23
N ASP A 30 16.95 -1.35 -5.76
CA ASP A 30 17.02 -2.29 -6.88
C ASP A 30 17.74 -1.65 -8.08
N PRO A 31 18.65 -2.36 -8.78
CA PRO A 31 19.37 -1.83 -9.94
C PRO A 31 18.48 -1.20 -11.02
N PHE A 32 17.23 -1.65 -11.16
CA PHE A 32 16.26 -1.04 -12.06
C PHE A 32 16.07 0.46 -11.79
N PHE A 33 16.03 0.88 -10.52
CA PHE A 33 15.84 2.28 -10.14
C PHE A 33 17.03 3.19 -10.45
N LYS A 34 18.16 2.62 -10.89
CA LYS A 34 19.32 3.38 -11.42
C LYS A 34 19.20 3.70 -12.91
N THR A 35 18.23 3.11 -13.61
CA THR A 35 17.92 3.42 -15.03
C THR A 35 17.02 4.65 -15.12
N ASP A 36 16.97 5.33 -16.27
CA ASP A 36 16.09 6.49 -16.47
C ASP A 36 14.61 6.17 -16.22
N ALA A 37 14.17 4.99 -16.69
CA ALA A 37 12.80 4.52 -16.48
C ALA A 37 12.50 4.27 -14.99
N GLY A 38 13.41 3.59 -14.30
CA GLY A 38 13.26 3.33 -12.87
C GLY A 38 13.32 4.63 -12.05
N GLN A 39 14.24 5.53 -12.34
CA GLN A 39 14.34 6.82 -11.68
C GLN A 39 13.06 7.66 -11.87
N SER A 40 12.50 7.65 -13.09
CA SER A 40 11.22 8.30 -13.38
C SER A 40 10.08 7.70 -12.54
N GLN A 41 10.03 6.37 -12.44
CA GLN A 41 9.04 5.68 -11.61
C GLN A 41 9.20 5.98 -10.12
N MET A 42 10.43 5.99 -9.59
CA MET A 42 10.70 6.38 -8.19
C MET A 42 10.29 7.83 -7.93
N ASN A 43 10.59 8.75 -8.84
CA ASN A 43 10.21 10.16 -8.72
C ASN A 43 8.69 10.32 -8.66
N LEU A 44 7.94 9.56 -9.48
CA LEU A 44 6.49 9.54 -9.42
C LEU A 44 5.98 9.14 -8.03
N TYR A 45 6.50 8.05 -7.47
CA TYR A 45 6.12 7.63 -6.11
C TYR A 45 6.46 8.68 -5.06
N LYS A 46 7.64 9.30 -5.13
CA LYS A 46 8.03 10.37 -4.19
C LYS A 46 7.11 11.58 -4.27
N VAL A 47 6.74 12.02 -5.48
CA VAL A 47 5.79 13.11 -5.69
C VAL A 47 4.42 12.77 -5.08
N MET A 48 3.94 11.54 -5.23
CA MET A 48 2.69 11.09 -4.59
C MET A 48 2.74 11.23 -3.06
N PHE A 49 3.85 10.81 -2.43
CA PHE A 49 4.03 10.95 -0.99
C PHE A 49 4.23 12.41 -0.54
N ASP A 50 4.89 13.24 -1.34
CA ASP A 50 5.04 14.67 -1.05
C ASP A 50 3.72 15.42 -1.13
N ALA A 51 2.87 15.07 -2.09
CA ALA A 51 1.53 15.61 -2.23
C ALA A 51 0.50 14.95 -1.29
N GLY A 52 0.82 13.79 -0.69
CA GLY A 52 -0.10 13.01 0.13
C GLY A 52 -1.32 12.48 -0.65
N THR A 53 -1.15 12.23 -1.95
CA THR A 53 -2.23 11.88 -2.86
C THR A 53 -1.84 10.82 -3.87
N THR A 54 -2.84 10.12 -4.41
CA THR A 54 -2.70 9.25 -5.58
C THR A 54 -3.56 9.79 -6.72
N PRO A 55 -3.19 9.57 -8.00
CA PRO A 55 -3.89 10.20 -9.12
C PRO A 55 -5.37 9.78 -9.29
N ILE A 56 -5.79 8.68 -8.67
CA ILE A 56 -7.05 7.97 -9.02
C ILE A 56 -8.08 8.01 -7.89
N LEU A 57 -7.61 8.02 -6.64
CA LEU A 57 -8.44 7.76 -5.46
C LEU A 57 -8.33 8.90 -4.46
N ARG A 58 -9.40 9.15 -3.73
CA ARG A 58 -9.37 10.12 -2.64
C ARG A 58 -8.49 9.59 -1.52
N THR A 59 -7.51 10.38 -1.10
CA THR A 59 -6.57 9.97 -0.07
C THR A 59 -6.89 10.55 1.30
N TYR A 60 -6.56 9.76 2.31
CA TYR A 60 -6.71 10.08 3.72
C TYR A 60 -5.40 9.74 4.43
N PRO A 61 -4.85 10.62 5.28
CA PRO A 61 -3.66 10.28 6.06
C PRO A 61 -3.89 9.01 6.90
N SER A 62 -2.96 8.06 6.83
CA SER A 62 -2.99 6.88 7.69
C SER A 62 -2.48 7.24 9.09
N LYS A 63 -2.99 6.55 10.10
CA LYS A 63 -2.50 6.64 11.49
C LYS A 63 -1.24 5.80 11.72
N ASN A 64 -0.76 5.06 10.71
CA ASN A 64 0.39 4.19 10.84
C ASN A 64 1.71 4.99 10.94
N LYS A 65 2.24 5.08 12.16
CA LYS A 65 3.48 5.82 12.48
C LYS A 65 4.77 5.08 12.16
N LYS A 66 4.70 3.81 11.70
CA LYS A 66 5.92 3.06 11.34
C LYS A 66 6.53 3.54 10.02
N PHE A 67 5.73 4.17 9.16
CA PHE A 67 6.13 4.73 7.88
C PHE A 67 6.46 6.21 8.02
N ASP A 68 7.42 6.70 7.23
CA ASP A 68 7.78 8.12 7.20
C ASP A 68 6.60 8.96 6.70
N LYS A 69 5.92 8.42 5.68
CA LYS A 69 4.67 8.94 5.11
C LYS A 69 3.78 7.77 4.75
N SER A 70 2.50 7.85 5.08
CA SER A 70 1.52 6.87 4.64
C SER A 70 0.13 7.45 4.50
N PHE A 71 -0.64 6.90 3.58
CA PHE A 71 -2.03 7.29 3.35
C PHE A 71 -2.85 6.10 2.87
N ILE A 72 -4.16 6.21 3.06
CA ILE A 72 -5.15 5.27 2.58
C ILE A 72 -5.88 5.93 1.43
N ALA A 73 -5.91 5.26 0.30
CA ALA A 73 -6.65 5.68 -0.87
C ALA A 73 -7.96 4.89 -0.94
N MET A 74 -9.08 5.63 -0.93
CA MET A 74 -10.41 5.05 -0.97
C MET A 74 -11.11 5.44 -2.27
N PRO A 75 -11.80 4.50 -2.92
CA PRO A 75 -12.57 4.79 -4.11
C PRO A 75 -13.92 5.40 -3.75
N GLU A 76 -14.44 6.21 -4.66
CA GLU A 76 -15.82 6.69 -4.56
C GLU A 76 -16.84 5.65 -5.08
N LYS A 77 -16.40 4.73 -5.96
CA LYS A 77 -17.28 3.80 -6.70
C LYS A 77 -16.74 2.38 -6.90
N VAL A 78 -15.54 2.09 -6.44
CA VAL A 78 -14.84 0.80 -6.66
C VAL A 78 -14.83 -0.02 -5.37
N ASN A 79 -14.68 -1.34 -5.48
CA ASN A 79 -14.79 -2.28 -4.36
C ASN A 79 -13.43 -2.64 -3.71
N TYR A 80 -12.44 -1.76 -3.75
CA TYR A 80 -11.14 -2.00 -3.10
C TYR A 80 -10.62 -0.74 -2.44
N VAL A 81 -9.81 -0.86 -1.39
CA VAL A 81 -9.03 0.25 -0.84
C VAL A 81 -7.56 -0.03 -1.04
N SER A 82 -6.72 1.01 -1.04
CA SER A 82 -5.27 0.82 -0.96
C SER A 82 -4.66 1.55 0.22
N PHE A 83 -3.63 0.96 0.80
CA PHE A 83 -2.70 1.61 1.72
C PHE A 83 -1.38 1.81 0.98
N GLU A 84 -0.85 3.02 1.07
CA GLU A 84 0.42 3.42 0.49
C GLU A 84 1.35 3.89 1.61
N GLY A 85 2.54 3.34 1.69
CA GLY A 85 3.53 3.67 2.72
C GLY A 85 4.94 3.83 2.17
N LEU A 86 5.63 4.88 2.60
CA LEU A 86 7.06 5.09 2.38
C LEU A 86 7.82 4.79 3.68
N TYR A 87 8.66 3.76 3.66
CA TYR A 87 9.45 3.36 4.81
C TYR A 87 10.94 3.64 4.59
N LYS A 88 11.53 4.42 5.50
CA LYS A 88 12.94 4.84 5.51
C LYS A 88 13.38 5.49 4.19
N ASN A 89 12.49 6.21 3.50
CA ASN A 89 12.70 6.76 2.15
C ASN A 89 13.25 5.76 1.12
N ARG A 90 13.06 4.45 1.35
CA ARG A 90 13.67 3.36 0.56
C ARG A 90 12.63 2.39 0.03
N PHE A 91 11.71 1.98 0.90
CA PHE A 91 10.73 0.98 0.54
C PHE A 91 9.39 1.64 0.29
N PHE A 92 8.87 1.45 -0.91
CA PHE A 92 7.48 1.73 -1.22
C PHE A 92 6.65 0.48 -0.95
N VAL A 93 5.68 0.60 -0.06
CA VAL A 93 4.75 -0.46 0.33
C VAL A 93 3.38 -0.08 -0.17
N HIS A 94 2.84 -0.90 -1.07
CA HIS A 94 1.49 -0.77 -1.61
C HIS A 94 0.69 -2.00 -1.23
N ILE A 95 -0.39 -1.79 -0.49
CA ILE A 95 -1.30 -2.85 -0.08
C ILE A 95 -2.66 -2.57 -0.71
N VAL A 96 -3.17 -3.50 -1.52
CA VAL A 96 -4.53 -3.45 -2.07
C VAL A 96 -5.38 -4.45 -1.32
N ILE A 97 -6.55 -4.01 -0.88
CA ILE A 97 -7.48 -4.81 -0.07
C ILE A 97 -8.84 -4.78 -0.75
N ASP A 98 -9.30 -5.93 -1.21
CA ASP A 98 -10.64 -6.06 -1.77
C ASP A 98 -11.69 -6.00 -0.67
N GLY A 99 -12.77 -5.25 -0.92
CA GLY A 99 -13.92 -5.17 -0.02
C GLY A 99 -14.62 -3.83 -0.08
N ASP A 100 -15.94 -3.88 -0.30
CA ASP A 100 -16.85 -2.75 -0.21
C ASP A 100 -17.14 -2.31 1.23
N ARG A 101 -16.69 -3.09 2.21
CA ARG A 101 -16.98 -2.90 3.65
C ARG A 101 -16.21 -1.76 4.31
N PHE A 102 -15.06 -1.36 3.76
CA PHE A 102 -14.26 -0.28 4.33
C PHE A 102 -14.90 1.06 3.95
N LYS A 103 -15.60 1.67 4.91
CA LYS A 103 -16.30 2.95 4.70
C LYS A 103 -15.48 4.13 5.15
N LEU A 104 -14.54 3.91 6.07
CA LEU A 104 -13.64 4.93 6.61
C LEU A 104 -12.20 4.45 6.50
N ALA A 105 -11.26 5.40 6.31
CA ALA A 105 -9.83 5.11 6.33
C ALA A 105 -9.39 4.46 7.66
N THR A 106 -10.01 4.84 8.78
CA THR A 106 -9.75 4.24 10.09
C THR A 106 -10.08 2.74 10.16
N ASP A 107 -11.01 2.26 9.34
CA ASP A 107 -11.36 0.84 9.29
C ASP A 107 -10.21 0.05 8.65
N VAL A 108 -9.53 0.66 7.67
CA VAL A 108 -8.38 0.09 6.97
C VAL A 108 -7.17 0.03 7.90
N ASP A 109 -6.89 1.12 8.62
CA ASP A 109 -5.80 1.15 9.61
C ASP A 109 -5.99 0.09 10.70
N THR A 110 -7.21 -0.03 11.24
CA THR A 110 -7.55 -1.04 12.26
C THR A 110 -7.36 -2.44 11.70
N PHE A 111 -7.90 -2.72 10.51
CA PHE A 111 -7.76 -4.03 9.87
C PHE A 111 -6.29 -4.42 9.65
N LEU A 112 -5.45 -3.51 9.16
CA LEU A 112 -4.03 -3.77 8.96
C LEU A 112 -3.30 -4.01 10.28
N ALA A 113 -3.64 -3.26 11.34
CA ALA A 113 -3.06 -3.45 12.66
C ALA A 113 -3.40 -4.83 13.22
N ASP A 114 -4.68 -5.20 13.24
CA ASP A 114 -5.17 -6.50 13.72
C ASP A 114 -4.55 -7.65 12.91
N TYR A 115 -4.46 -7.49 11.59
CA TYR A 115 -3.86 -8.50 10.71
C TYR A 115 -2.38 -8.69 11.04
N ILE A 116 -1.60 -7.61 11.17
CA ILE A 116 -0.16 -7.72 11.50
C ILE A 116 0.04 -8.35 12.89
N GLU A 117 -0.81 -8.01 13.86
CA GLU A 117 -0.75 -8.59 15.21
C GLU A 117 -1.00 -10.09 15.20
N ALA A 118 -1.98 -10.57 14.43
CA ALA A 118 -2.33 -11.99 14.34
C ALA A 118 -1.19 -12.90 13.84
N PHE A 119 -0.19 -12.35 13.14
CA PHE A 119 0.95 -13.10 12.60
C PHE A 119 2.31 -12.72 13.21
N ASN A 120 2.32 -11.88 14.25
CA ASN A 120 3.52 -11.66 15.07
C ASN A 120 3.54 -12.69 16.20
N PHE A 121 4.32 -13.76 16.01
CA PHE A 121 4.57 -14.81 17.00
C PHE A 121 5.90 -14.59 17.72
#